data_AF-A0A2V6I0T5-F1
#
_entry.id   AF-A0A2V6I0T5-F1
#
_cell.length_a   1.000
_cell.length_b   1.000
_cell.length_c   1.000
_cell.angle_alpha   90.00
_cell.angle_beta   90.00
_cell.angle_gamma   90.00
#
_symmetry.space_group_name_H-M   'P 1'
#
loop_
_entity.id
_entity.type
_entity.pdbx_description
1 polymer ?
#
loop_
_entity_poly.entity_id
_entity_poly.type
_entity_poly.pdbx_seq_one_letter_code
_entity_poly.pdbx_strand_id
1 'polypeptide(L)'
;MPRFRQTIPIDDYVLDVLMRDLIGHDQQPAAYLAYLYLYGQAARKKWKRVVASVRTLADATGLSKSAIQTALASLRRRELIVTTRDHATATSRHRVVRHWRS
;
A
#
# COMPACT_ATOMS: atom_id res chain seq x y z
N MET A 1 11.57 -0.60 23.92
CA MET A 1 10.36 0.06 23.39
C MET A 1 10.68 0.74 22.07
N PRO A 2 9.93 0.51 20.98
CA PRO A 2 10.17 1.26 19.76
C PRO A 2 9.77 2.71 20.02
N ARG A 3 10.76 3.62 20.09
CA ARG A 3 10.51 5.06 20.09
C ARG A 3 9.75 5.40 18.81
N PHE A 4 8.64 6.12 18.93
CA PHE A 4 7.98 6.77 17.80
C PHE A 4 9.02 7.67 17.12
N ARG A 5 9.58 7.21 15.98
CA ARG A 5 10.68 7.91 15.31
C ARG A 5 10.20 9.17 14.58
N GLN A 6 8.96 9.17 14.12
CA GLN A 6 8.40 10.25 13.29
C GLN A 6 6.88 10.08 13.16
N THR A 7 6.13 11.18 13.20
CA THR A 7 4.70 11.21 12.86
C THR A 7 4.52 11.18 11.33
N ILE A 8 3.58 10.38 10.86
CA ILE A 8 3.20 10.33 9.43
C ILE A 8 1.82 10.94 9.29
N PRO A 9 1.67 12.07 8.56
CA PRO A 9 0.35 12.62 8.28
C PRO A 9 -0.41 11.67 7.33
N ILE A 10 -1.60 11.25 7.74
CA ILE A 10 -2.53 10.50 6.92
C ILE A 10 -3.58 11.48 6.39
N ASP A 11 -3.85 11.44 5.09
CA ASP A 11 -4.92 12.25 4.49
C ASP A 11 -6.30 11.78 4.99
N ASP A 12 -7.20 12.73 5.23
CA ASP A 12 -8.62 12.49 5.52
C ASP A 12 -9.25 11.53 4.51
N TYR A 13 -8.96 11.68 3.22
CA TYR A 13 -9.40 10.76 2.18
C TYR A 13 -9.04 9.30 2.47
N VAL A 14 -7.85 9.03 3.03
CA VAL A 14 -7.42 7.65 3.33
C VAL A 14 -8.27 7.05 4.45
N LEU A 15 -8.63 7.86 5.44
CA LEU A 15 -9.40 7.43 6.61
C LEU A 15 -10.90 7.36 6.32
N ASP A 16 -11.45 8.37 5.64
CA ASP A 16 -12.89 8.57 5.54
C ASP A 16 -13.49 8.00 4.25
N VAL A 17 -12.72 7.97 3.16
CA VAL A 17 -13.19 7.49 1.84
C VAL A 17 -12.57 6.15 1.53
N LEU A 18 -11.25 6.08 1.46
CA LEU A 18 -10.54 4.89 0.99
C LEU A 18 -10.76 3.67 1.89
N MET A 19 -10.80 3.87 3.21
CA MET A 19 -11.07 2.78 4.15
C MET A 19 -12.46 2.18 3.90
N ARG A 20 -13.49 3.01 3.78
CA ARG A 20 -14.87 2.57 3.52
C ARG A 20 -14.99 1.92 2.15
N ASP A 21 -14.33 2.46 1.13
CA ASP A 21 -14.36 1.89 -0.23
C ASP A 21 -13.69 0.52 -0.28
N LEU A 22 -12.50 0.37 0.30
CA LEU A 22 -11.78 -0.90 0.25
C LEU A 22 -12.37 -1.94 1.20
N ILE A 23 -12.82 -1.56 2.39
CA ILE A 23 -13.34 -2.53 3.38
C ILE A 23 -14.83 -2.78 3.18
N GLY A 24 -15.64 -1.73 3.04
CA GLY A 24 -17.09 -1.83 2.96
C GLY A 24 -17.59 -2.18 1.56
N HIS A 25 -17.14 -1.45 0.53
CA HIS A 25 -17.62 -1.69 -0.83
C HIS A 25 -16.93 -2.90 -1.47
N ASP A 26 -15.60 -2.93 -1.46
CA ASP A 26 -14.84 -3.98 -2.12
C ASP A 26 -14.71 -5.27 -1.30
N GLN A 27 -14.99 -5.21 0.00
CA GLN A 27 -14.79 -6.33 0.93
C GLN A 27 -13.32 -6.81 0.96
N GLN A 28 -12.37 -5.87 0.86
CA GLN A 28 -10.92 -6.11 0.82
C GLN A 28 -10.14 -5.39 1.92
N PRO A 29 -10.26 -5.83 3.19
CA PRO A 29 -9.48 -5.26 4.29
C PRO A 29 -7.97 -5.43 4.12
N ALA A 30 -7.52 -6.52 3.49
CA ALA A 30 -6.11 -6.72 3.16
C ALA A 30 -5.57 -5.64 2.20
N ALA A 31 -6.40 -5.15 1.27
CA ALA A 31 -6.01 -4.07 0.36
C ALA A 31 -5.78 -2.76 1.11
N TYR A 32 -6.67 -2.42 2.05
CA TYR A 32 -6.50 -1.23 2.88
C TYR A 32 -5.21 -1.29 3.73
N LEU A 33 -4.95 -2.41 4.39
CA LEU A 33 -3.73 -2.59 5.20
C LEU A 33 -2.46 -2.55 4.36
N ALA A 34 -2.46 -3.20 3.19
CA ALA A 34 -1.34 -3.14 2.25
C ALA A 34 -1.10 -1.71 1.75
N TYR A 35 -2.18 -0.98 1.44
CA TYR A 35 -2.09 0.42 1.05
C TYR A 35 -1.51 1.29 2.17
N LEU A 36 -2.00 1.15 3.41
CA LEU A 36 -1.55 1.94 4.54
C LEU A 36 -0.06 1.71 4.85
N TYR A 37 0.40 0.46 4.74
CA TYR A 37 1.82 0.12 4.84
C TYR A 37 2.65 0.82 3.75
N LEU A 38 2.23 0.70 2.48
CA LEU A 38 2.91 1.35 1.35
C LEU A 38 2.90 2.88 1.48
N TYR A 39 1.79 3.47 1.93
CA TYR A 39 1.64 4.89 2.20
C TYR A 39 2.66 5.35 3.25
N GLY A 40 2.74 4.66 4.39
CA GLY A 40 3.69 5.00 5.44
C GLY A 40 5.15 4.88 4.98
N GLN A 41 5.48 3.84 4.20
CA GLN A 41 6.82 3.67 3.65
C GLN A 41 7.15 4.73 2.60
N ALA A 42 6.19 5.09 1.74
CA ALA A 42 6.35 6.16 0.76
C ALA A 42 6.54 7.52 1.46
N ALA A 43 5.72 7.83 2.46
CA ALA A 43 5.82 9.09 3.23
C ALA A 43 7.20 9.24 3.88
N ARG A 44 7.73 8.20 4.53
CA ARG A 44 9.10 8.20 5.10
C ARG A 44 10.18 8.39 4.03
N LYS A 45 9.93 7.93 2.80
CA LYS A 45 10.85 8.04 1.66
C LYS A 45 10.59 9.24 0.76
N LYS A 46 9.89 10.27 1.24
CA LYS A 46 9.52 11.48 0.46
C LYS A 46 8.77 11.13 -0.84
N TRP A 47 7.80 10.22 -0.74
CA TRP A 47 6.94 9.75 -1.84
C TRP A 47 7.67 9.06 -3.00
N LYS A 48 8.90 8.59 -2.77
CA LYS A 48 9.62 7.72 -3.72
C LYS A 48 8.97 6.33 -3.79
N ARG A 49 9.25 5.61 -4.88
CA ARG A 49 8.82 4.22 -5.09
C ARG A 49 9.29 3.33 -3.93
N VAL A 50 8.40 2.51 -3.41
CA VAL A 50 8.68 1.49 -2.39
C VAL A 50 9.07 0.21 -3.11
N VAL A 51 10.33 -0.20 -2.95
CA VAL A 51 10.83 -1.49 -3.44
C VAL A 51 10.47 -2.55 -2.41
N ALA A 52 9.57 -3.47 -2.75
CA ALA A 52 9.15 -4.56 -1.88
C ALA A 52 8.68 -5.76 -2.70
N SER A 53 9.05 -6.95 -2.27
CA SER A 53 8.49 -8.19 -2.82
C SER A 53 7.17 -8.53 -2.13
N VAL A 54 6.35 -9.40 -2.72
CA VAL A 54 5.14 -9.94 -2.07
C VAL A 54 5.47 -10.56 -0.71
N ARG A 55 6.60 -11.27 -0.59
CA ARG A 55 7.06 -11.85 0.67
C ARG A 55 7.36 -10.76 1.70
N THR A 56 8.12 -9.73 1.31
CA THR A 56 8.45 -8.61 2.20
C THR A 56 7.19 -7.89 2.70
N LEU A 57 6.19 -7.73 1.84
CA LEU A 57 4.91 -7.13 2.23
C LEU A 57 4.14 -8.04 3.18
N ALA A 58 4.06 -9.34 2.89
CA ALA A 58 3.40 -10.32 3.76
C ALA A 58 4.01 -10.33 5.16
N ASP A 59 5.34 -10.39 5.25
CA ASP A 59 6.08 -10.38 6.52
C ASP A 59 5.87 -9.06 7.28
N ALA A 60 5.85 -7.92 6.58
CA ALA A 60 5.71 -6.60 7.21
C ALA A 60 4.28 -6.28 7.68
N THR A 61 3.26 -6.80 7.00
CA THR A 61 1.85 -6.57 7.36
C THR A 61 1.23 -7.72 8.15
N GLY A 62 1.93 -8.86 8.30
CA GLY A 62 1.38 -10.08 8.89
C GLY A 62 0.30 -10.76 8.03
N LEU A 63 0.16 -10.38 6.76
CA LEU A 63 -0.83 -10.95 5.85
C LEU A 63 -0.24 -12.15 5.11
N SER A 64 -1.09 -13.07 4.64
CA SER A 64 -0.62 -14.14 3.77
C SER A 64 -0.14 -13.60 2.41
N LYS A 65 0.73 -14.34 1.73
CA LYS A 65 1.22 -13.96 0.38
C LYS A 65 0.07 -13.82 -0.62
N SER A 66 -0.92 -14.73 -0.57
CA SER A 66 -2.10 -14.67 -1.44
C SER A 66 -2.96 -13.44 -1.13
N ALA A 67 -3.15 -13.08 0.14
CA ALA A 67 -3.85 -11.86 0.52
C ALA A 67 -3.14 -10.61 -0.01
N ILE A 68 -1.79 -10.55 0.06
CA ILE A 68 -1.01 -9.47 -0.55
C ILE A 68 -1.15 -9.44 -2.07
N GLN A 69 -1.13 -10.59 -2.75
CA GLN A 69 -1.30 -10.63 -4.20
C GLN A 69 -2.67 -10.08 -4.63
N THR A 70 -3.74 -10.51 -3.96
CA THR A 70 -5.11 -10.02 -4.20
C THR A 70 -5.22 -8.53 -3.88
N ALA A 71 -4.68 -8.10 -2.73
CA ALA A 71 -4.61 -6.70 -2.33
C ALA A 71 -3.92 -5.83 -3.39
N LEU A 72 -2.73 -6.22 -3.84
CA LEU A 72 -2.00 -5.48 -4.88
C LEU A 72 -2.74 -5.46 -6.21
N ALA A 73 -3.50 -6.51 -6.56
CA ALA A 73 -4.34 -6.51 -7.75
C ALA A 73 -5.49 -5.50 -7.64
N SER A 74 -6.19 -5.46 -6.51
CA SER A 74 -7.26 -4.50 -6.27
C SER A 74 -6.76 -3.05 -6.24
N LEU A 75 -5.66 -2.79 -5.53
CA LEU A 75 -5.07 -1.45 -5.48
C LEU A 75 -4.61 -0.95 -6.86
N ARG A 76 -4.14 -1.85 -7.74
CA ARG A 76 -3.81 -1.50 -9.14
C ARG A 76 -5.06 -1.23 -9.96
N ARG A 77 -6.11 -2.06 -9.81
CA ARG A 77 -7.40 -1.87 -10.51
C ARG A 77 -8.04 -0.52 -10.18
N ARG A 78 -7.90 -0.07 -8.94
CA ARG A 78 -8.38 1.24 -8.46
C ARG A 78 -7.38 2.38 -8.68
N GLU A 79 -6.27 2.13 -9.36
CA GLU A 79 -5.22 3.14 -9.65
C GLU A 79 -4.61 3.81 -8.40
N LEU A 80 -4.72 3.16 -7.24
CA LEU A 80 -4.16 3.65 -5.97
C LEU A 80 -2.66 3.37 -5.87
N ILE A 81 -2.17 2.39 -6.63
CA ILE A 81 -0.74 2.12 -6.79
C ILE A 81 -0.39 1.87 -8.24
N VAL A 82 0.80 2.29 -8.64
CA VAL A 82 1.46 1.83 -9.87
C VAL A 82 2.58 0.89 -9.48
N THR A 83 2.53 -0.34 -9.99
CA THR A 83 3.57 -1.34 -9.75
C THR A 83 4.38 -1.55 -11.02
N THR A 84 5.69 -1.39 -10.94
CA THR A 84 6.62 -1.73 -12.03
C THR A 84 7.55 -2.86 -11.60
N ARG A 85 7.91 -3.72 -12.55
CA ARG A 85 8.95 -4.74 -12.38
C ARG A 85 9.76 -4.83 -13.66
N ASP A 86 11.06 -5.03 -13.54
CA ASP A 86 11.93 -5.11 -14.71
C ASP A 86 11.73 -6.46 -15.43
N HIS A 87 11.54 -7.56 -14.68
CA HIS A 87 11.34 -8.91 -15.23
C HIS A 87 10.43 -9.79 -14.32
N ALA A 88 9.96 -10.92 -14.86
CA ALA A 88 9.90 -12.23 -14.16
C ALA A 88 9.83 -12.22 -12.63
N THR A 89 11.04 -12.24 -12.09
CA THR A 89 11.42 -12.49 -10.70
C THR A 89 11.97 -11.23 -10.03
N ALA A 90 11.98 -10.09 -10.74
CA ALA A 90 12.50 -8.85 -10.21
C ALA A 90 11.64 -8.34 -9.05
N THR A 91 12.28 -7.78 -8.04
CA THR A 91 11.56 -7.17 -6.92
C THR A 91 10.72 -6.01 -7.43
N SER A 92 9.43 -6.01 -7.08
CA SER A 92 8.48 -5.01 -7.55
C SER A 92 8.74 -3.64 -6.91
N ARG A 93 8.48 -2.59 -7.68
CA ARG A 93 8.52 -1.19 -7.23
C ARG A 93 7.12 -0.63 -7.25
N HIS A 94 6.64 -0.19 -6.09
CA HIS A 94 5.29 0.34 -5.91
C HIS A 94 5.33 1.85 -5.72
N ARG A 95 4.64 2.60 -6.58
CA ARG A 95 4.39 4.03 -6.40
C ARG A 95 2.97 4.19 -5.84
N VAL A 96 2.84 4.88 -4.71
CA VAL A 96 1.52 5.28 -4.18
C VAL A 96 1.01 6.46 -4.99
N VAL A 97 -0.22 6.34 -5.47
CA VAL A 97 -0.96 7.39 -6.17
C VAL A 97 -1.92 8.02 -5.18
N ARG A 98 -2.04 9.35 -5.23
CA ARG A 98 -2.91 10.15 -4.36
C ARG A 98 -3.70 11.11 -5.24
N HIS A 99 -4.56 10.55 -6.09
CA HIS A 99 -5.27 11.31 -7.13
C HIS A 99 -6.21 12.40 -6.55
N TRP A 100 -6.64 12.26 -5.30
CA TRP A 100 -7.45 13.26 -4.58
C TRP A 100 -6.70 14.53 -4.18
N ARG A 101 -5.37 14.56 -4.31
CA ARG A 101 -4.56 15.76 -4.08
C ARG A 101 -4.31 16.58 -5.36
N SER A 102 -4.83 16.12 -6.50
CA SER A 102 -4.69 16.77 -7.80
C SER A 102 -5.78 17.81 -8.03
#